data_AF-A0AA36F555-F1
#
_entry.id   AF-A0AA36F555-F1
#
_cell.length_a   1.000
_cell.length_b   1.000
_cell.length_c   1.000
_cell.angle_alpha   90.00
_cell.angle_beta   90.00
_cell.angle_gamma   90.00
#
_symmetry.space_group_name_H-M   'P 1'
#
loop_
_entity.id
_entity.type
_entity.pdbx_description
1 polymer ?
#
loop_
_entity_poly.entity_id
_entity_poly.type
_entity_poly.pdbx_seq_one_letter_code
_entity_poly.pdbx_strand_id
1 'polypeptide(L)'
;MWRCRKMVRRRRQAKRECGYSISTFKNTFLEQLRLPPSQFLAFVNHFLQPSWSINSVMENLELTRKTSRDWLSLCAEVCQYWAENQQNVIGGPGLEVEVDETVLVRRKYQRGRIVKTVWLFGGLERLTKKAFVVPLSTECDEGDKRDVKTLIQLITRYIRQGSIIYSDCRRTYSNLDNLGYTHYQINHSDPLNTSNDTHNIEQLWKSLKKCIIRPGMRLANLKQYAARMLFLRAVSPPTHSLHNFLLEAARLYKVSDDPEDCIPVPDVGHQ
;
A
#
# COMPACT_ATOMS: atom_id res chain seq x y z
N MET A 1 -14.85 18.46 -18.78
CA MET A 1 -15.35 19.75 -18.27
C MET A 1 -16.80 19.92 -18.68
N TRP A 2 -17.70 20.15 -17.73
CA TRP A 2 -19.10 20.49 -18.03
C TRP A 2 -19.22 22.01 -18.17
N ARG A 3 -20.02 22.46 -19.15
CA ARG A 3 -20.27 23.88 -19.41
C ARG A 3 -21.77 24.11 -19.48
N CYS A 4 -22.24 25.16 -18.81
CA CYS A 4 -23.64 25.53 -18.85
C CYS A 4 -23.99 26.11 -20.22
N ARG A 5 -24.86 25.43 -20.98
CA ARG A 5 -25.30 25.92 -22.30
C ARG A 5 -26.51 26.85 -22.26
N LYS A 6 -26.86 27.38 -21.08
CA LYS A 6 -28.03 28.24 -20.91
C LYS A 6 -27.76 29.61 -21.53
N MET A 7 -28.63 30.06 -22.43
CA MET A 7 -28.55 31.42 -22.98
C MET A 7 -29.16 32.43 -22.00
N VAL A 8 -28.34 33.35 -21.49
CA VAL A 8 -28.72 34.39 -20.54
C VAL A 8 -28.89 35.72 -21.27
N ARG A 9 -29.96 36.47 -20.94
CA ARG A 9 -30.21 37.81 -21.47
C ARG A 9 -30.14 38.82 -20.32
N ARG A 10 -29.13 39.69 -20.33
CA ARG A 10 -29.06 40.85 -19.44
C ARG A 10 -29.78 42.04 -20.10
N ARG A 11 -30.35 42.94 -19.30
CA ARG A 11 -31.12 44.09 -19.81
C ARG A 11 -30.22 44.95 -20.72
N ARG A 12 -30.71 45.32 -21.91
CA ARG A 12 -29.98 46.09 -22.94
C ARG A 12 -28.70 45.42 -23.46
N GLN A 13 -28.54 44.10 -23.31
CA GLN A 13 -27.42 43.34 -23.88
C GLN A 13 -27.91 42.22 -24.80
N ALA A 14 -27.07 41.84 -25.76
CA ALA A 14 -27.31 40.68 -26.62
C ALA A 14 -27.35 39.39 -25.77
N LYS A 15 -28.12 38.40 -26.25
CA LYS A 15 -28.21 37.08 -25.61
C LYS A 15 -26.82 36.41 -25.67
N ARG A 16 -26.28 35.96 -24.55
CA ARG A 16 -24.99 35.25 -24.47
C ARG A 16 -25.14 33.92 -23.74
N GLU A 17 -24.29 32.96 -24.06
CA GLU A 17 -24.24 31.70 -23.33
C GLU A 17 -23.70 31.93 -21.90
N CYS A 18 -24.19 31.16 -20.94
CA CYS A 18 -23.73 31.19 -19.56
C CYS A 18 -22.24 30.83 -19.50
N GLY A 19 -21.43 31.66 -18.81
CA GLY A 19 -20.00 31.41 -18.65
C GLY A 19 -19.65 30.35 -17.61
N TYR A 20 -20.64 29.85 -16.86
CA TYR A 20 -20.39 28.90 -15.80
C TYR A 20 -19.90 27.55 -16.36
N SER A 21 -18.76 27.10 -15.85
CA SER A 21 -18.18 25.80 -16.18
C SER A 21 -17.59 25.16 -14.93
N ILE A 22 -17.53 23.84 -14.94
CA ILE A 22 -17.02 23.05 -13.83
C ILE A 22 -16.19 21.89 -14.37
N SER A 23 -15.07 21.58 -13.71
CA SER A 23 -14.27 20.41 -14.07
C SER A 23 -15.11 19.15 -13.89
N THR A 24 -14.96 18.18 -14.80
CA THR A 24 -15.52 16.83 -14.62
C THR A 24 -14.86 16.09 -13.46
N PHE A 25 -13.71 16.60 -12.99
CA PHE A 25 -12.96 16.08 -11.87
C PHE A 25 -13.11 16.94 -10.62
N LYS A 26 -14.00 17.94 -10.60
CA LYS A 26 -14.19 18.77 -9.42
C LYS A 26 -14.49 17.91 -8.20
N ASN A 27 -13.86 18.23 -7.08
CA ASN A 27 -13.92 17.50 -5.81
C ASN A 27 -13.40 16.06 -5.92
N THR A 28 -12.60 15.72 -6.93
CA THR A 28 -11.92 14.41 -6.99
C THR A 28 -10.43 14.61 -6.81
N PHE A 29 -9.70 13.55 -6.46
CA PHE A 29 -8.23 13.60 -6.42
C PHE A 29 -7.59 13.92 -7.79
N LEU A 30 -8.36 13.85 -8.88
CA LEU A 30 -7.93 14.24 -10.23
C LEU A 30 -8.08 15.75 -10.49
N GLU A 31 -8.73 16.52 -9.60
CA GLU A 31 -8.97 17.96 -9.79
C GLU A 31 -7.68 18.77 -9.93
N GLN A 32 -6.68 18.42 -9.12
CA GLN A 32 -5.41 19.14 -9.05
C GLN A 32 -4.41 18.70 -10.14
N LEU A 33 -4.80 17.77 -11.01
CA LEU A 33 -3.93 17.32 -12.09
C LEU A 33 -3.74 18.44 -13.12
N ARG A 34 -2.49 18.87 -13.28
CA ARG A 34 -2.07 19.85 -14.29
C ARG A 34 -1.91 19.23 -15.68
N LEU A 35 -1.85 17.90 -15.76
CA LEU A 35 -1.70 17.14 -16.98
C LEU A 35 -2.98 16.35 -17.29
N PRO A 36 -3.18 15.89 -18.54
CA PRO A 36 -4.34 15.10 -18.91
C PRO A 36 -4.54 13.87 -18.00
N PRO A 37 -5.78 13.59 -17.54
CA PRO A 37 -6.08 12.41 -16.73
C PRO A 37 -5.65 11.09 -17.38
N SER A 38 -5.68 10.99 -18.71
CA SER A 38 -5.20 9.82 -19.45
C SER A 38 -3.72 9.52 -19.18
N GLN A 39 -2.88 10.56 -19.07
CA GLN A 39 -1.46 10.43 -18.78
C GLN A 39 -1.24 9.98 -17.32
N PHE A 40 -2.05 10.50 -16.40
CA PHE A 40 -2.05 10.03 -15.01
C PHE A 40 -2.51 8.56 -14.91
N LEU A 41 -3.57 8.16 -15.61
CA LEU A 41 -4.03 6.78 -15.63
C LEU A 41 -2.99 5.84 -16.24
N ALA A 42 -2.28 6.27 -17.28
CA ALA A 42 -1.13 5.53 -17.82
C ALA A 42 -0.02 5.39 -16.78
N PHE A 43 0.32 6.46 -16.05
CA PHE A 43 1.29 6.43 -14.95
C PHE A 43 0.89 5.42 -13.87
N VAL A 44 -0.37 5.45 -13.42
CA VAL A 44 -0.90 4.50 -12.42
C VAL A 44 -0.82 3.07 -12.97
N ASN A 45 -1.23 2.85 -14.22
CA ASN A 45 -1.18 1.53 -14.82
C ASN A 45 0.25 0.98 -14.88
N HIS A 46 1.23 1.80 -15.25
CA HIS A 46 2.65 1.43 -15.16
C HIS A 46 3.10 1.17 -13.72
N PHE A 47 2.73 2.05 -12.78
CA PHE A 47 3.05 1.91 -11.36
C PHE A 47 2.53 0.60 -10.78
N LEU A 48 1.43 0.04 -11.30
CA LEU A 48 0.86 -1.22 -10.83
C LEU A 48 1.51 -2.47 -11.48
N GLN A 49 2.41 -2.31 -12.46
CA GLN A 49 3.10 -3.45 -13.07
C GLN A 49 4.25 -4.00 -12.20
N PRO A 50 4.50 -5.31 -12.18
CA PRO A 50 5.64 -5.89 -11.44
C PRO A 50 7.01 -5.32 -11.86
N SER A 51 7.17 -4.99 -13.15
CA SER A 51 8.40 -4.48 -13.76
C SER A 51 8.53 -2.95 -13.74
N TRP A 52 7.71 -2.24 -12.96
CA TRP A 52 7.68 -0.78 -13.02
C TRP A 52 9.03 -0.12 -12.67
N SER A 53 9.32 0.98 -13.38
CA SER A 53 10.48 1.84 -13.18
C SER A 53 10.09 3.29 -13.38
N ILE A 54 10.34 4.15 -12.39
CA ILE A 54 10.01 5.57 -12.48
C ILE A 54 10.72 6.25 -13.66
N ASN A 55 11.96 5.85 -13.98
CA ASN A 55 12.72 6.42 -15.10
C ASN A 55 12.07 6.07 -16.44
N SER A 56 11.68 4.81 -16.63
CA SER A 56 11.00 4.37 -17.85
C SER A 56 9.67 5.08 -18.04
N VAL A 57 8.90 5.26 -16.96
CA VAL A 57 7.61 5.99 -17.04
C VAL A 57 7.83 7.47 -17.31
N MET A 58 8.86 8.08 -16.71
CA MET A 58 9.24 9.47 -17.00
C MET A 58 9.59 9.69 -18.47
N GLU A 59 10.37 8.79 -19.06
CA GLU A 59 10.74 8.84 -20.47
C GLU A 59 9.53 8.60 -21.38
N ASN A 60 8.77 7.52 -21.14
CA ASN A 60 7.64 7.14 -22.00
C ASN A 60 6.47 8.13 -21.96
N LEU A 61 6.25 8.81 -20.82
CA LEU A 61 5.18 9.78 -20.65
C LEU A 61 5.69 11.22 -20.69
N GLU A 62 6.96 11.46 -21.00
CA GLU A 62 7.59 12.80 -21.06
C GLU A 62 7.33 13.64 -19.78
N LEU A 63 7.39 12.98 -18.62
CA LEU A 63 7.07 13.61 -17.34
C LEU A 63 8.31 14.23 -16.71
N THR A 64 8.13 15.43 -16.14
CA THR A 64 9.17 16.02 -15.29
C THR A 64 9.40 15.18 -14.04
N ARG A 65 10.60 15.29 -13.48
CA ARG A 65 10.94 14.64 -12.19
C ARG A 65 10.00 15.08 -11.07
N LYS A 66 9.58 16.36 -11.06
CA LYS A 66 8.68 16.90 -10.04
C LYS A 66 7.32 16.21 -10.11
N THR A 67 6.67 16.28 -11.29
CA THR A 67 5.37 15.66 -11.53
C THR A 67 5.37 14.16 -11.21
N SER A 68 6.42 13.44 -11.63
CA SER A 68 6.53 12.00 -11.40
C SER A 68 6.66 11.63 -9.93
N ARG A 69 7.31 12.48 -9.12
CA ARG A 69 7.39 12.28 -7.67
C ARG A 69 6.08 12.59 -6.98
N ASP A 70 5.38 13.64 -7.40
CA ASP A 70 4.07 14.00 -6.88
C ASP A 70 3.06 12.87 -7.15
N TRP A 71 3.04 12.34 -8.37
CA TRP A 71 2.17 11.20 -8.74
C TRP A 71 2.58 9.90 -8.05
N LEU A 72 3.87 9.63 -7.89
CA LEU A 72 4.33 8.49 -7.10
C LEU A 72 3.88 8.59 -5.64
N SER A 73 3.94 9.79 -5.05
CA SER A 73 3.49 10.03 -3.67
C SER A 73 2.01 9.72 -3.52
N LEU A 74 1.18 10.20 -4.46
CA LEU A 74 -0.25 9.90 -4.50
C LEU A 74 -0.51 8.39 -4.62
N CYS A 75 0.15 7.71 -5.56
CA CYS A 75 0.01 6.27 -5.72
C CYS A 75 0.43 5.48 -4.47
N ALA A 76 1.53 5.91 -3.83
CA ALA A 76 2.00 5.32 -2.60
C ALA A 76 1.02 5.52 -1.44
N GLU A 77 0.42 6.70 -1.32
CA GLU A 77 -0.58 7.04 -0.31
C GLU A 77 -1.84 6.16 -0.46
N VAL A 78 -2.34 5.98 -1.68
CA VAL A 78 -3.49 5.10 -1.95
C VAL A 78 -3.21 3.66 -1.54
N CYS A 79 -2.05 3.10 -1.92
CA CYS A 79 -1.68 1.74 -1.50
C CYS A 79 -1.51 1.63 0.02
N GLN A 80 -0.94 2.65 0.66
CA GLN A 80 -0.77 2.69 2.11
C GLN A 80 -2.12 2.76 2.83
N TYR A 81 -3.03 3.61 2.37
CA TYR A 81 -4.40 3.69 2.87
C TYR A 81 -5.11 2.32 2.78
N TRP A 82 -5.00 1.63 1.64
CA TRP A 82 -5.53 0.29 1.49
C TRP A 82 -4.91 -0.69 2.49
N ALA A 83 -3.59 -0.68 2.66
CA ALA A 83 -2.91 -1.60 3.58
C ALA A 83 -3.27 -1.33 5.06
N GLU A 84 -3.57 -0.09 5.43
CA GLU A 84 -3.94 0.29 6.79
C GLU A 84 -5.42 0.04 7.11
N ASN A 85 -6.32 0.17 6.12
CA ASN A 85 -7.77 0.18 6.35
C ASN A 85 -8.52 -1.02 5.74
N GLN A 86 -7.97 -1.64 4.71
CA GLN A 86 -8.62 -2.71 3.94
C GLN A 86 -7.86 -4.05 4.02
N GLN A 87 -6.68 -4.06 4.64
CA GLN A 87 -5.98 -5.30 4.94
C GLN A 87 -6.73 -6.07 6.03
N ASN A 88 -7.58 -6.99 5.60
CA ASN A 88 -8.33 -7.86 6.49
C ASN A 88 -7.41 -8.70 7.37
N VAL A 89 -7.89 -8.99 8.58
CA VAL A 89 -7.34 -10.06 9.44
C VAL A 89 -7.32 -11.35 8.62
N ILE A 90 -6.19 -12.05 8.65
CA ILE A 90 -6.02 -13.32 7.95
C ILE A 90 -6.29 -14.50 8.89
N GLY A 91 -6.49 -15.69 8.32
CA GLY A 91 -6.78 -16.90 9.07
C GLY A 91 -8.21 -16.94 9.62
N GLY A 92 -8.43 -17.86 10.56
CA GLY A 92 -9.70 -18.21 11.16
C GLY A 92 -9.72 -19.68 11.56
N PRO A 93 -10.80 -20.15 12.22
CA PRO A 93 -10.95 -21.55 12.61
C PRO A 93 -10.65 -22.51 11.46
N GLY A 94 -9.62 -23.35 11.63
CA GLY A 94 -9.17 -24.33 10.65
C GLY A 94 -8.36 -23.79 9.46
N LEU A 95 -8.07 -22.48 9.42
CA LEU A 95 -7.19 -21.89 8.40
C LEU A 95 -5.74 -21.82 8.88
N GLU A 96 -4.84 -22.11 7.95
CA GLU A 96 -3.40 -22.18 8.21
C GLU A 96 -2.69 -20.88 7.85
N VAL A 97 -1.88 -20.37 8.77
CA VAL A 97 -1.09 -19.15 8.62
C VAL A 97 0.37 -19.42 8.96
N GLU A 98 1.28 -19.11 8.03
CA GLU A 98 2.72 -19.09 8.28
C GLU A 98 3.12 -17.71 8.83
N VAL A 99 3.94 -17.66 9.87
CA VAL A 99 4.52 -16.43 10.44
C VAL A 99 6.03 -16.53 10.56
N ASP A 100 6.73 -15.43 10.25
CA ASP A 100 8.19 -15.39 10.27
C ASP A 100 8.71 -13.95 10.39
N GLU A 101 9.97 -13.82 10.83
CA GLU A 101 10.73 -12.59 10.86
C GLU A 101 11.86 -12.59 9.84
N THR A 102 11.94 -11.54 9.01
CA THR A 102 13.04 -11.40 8.06
C THR A 102 13.82 -10.11 8.23
N VAL A 103 15.12 -10.17 7.94
CA VAL A 103 15.97 -8.98 7.84
C VAL A 103 15.93 -8.44 6.42
N LEU A 104 15.53 -7.17 6.26
CA LEU A 104 15.50 -6.49 4.97
C LEU A 104 16.91 -6.06 4.55
N VAL A 105 17.62 -5.32 5.40
CA VAL A 105 19.00 -4.89 5.14
C VAL A 105 19.85 -5.18 6.36
N ARG A 106 21.02 -5.77 6.14
CA ARG A 106 22.06 -6.03 7.14
C ARG A 106 23.42 -5.69 6.55
N ARG A 107 24.35 -5.20 7.37
CA ARG A 107 25.76 -5.09 6.96
C ARG A 107 26.32 -6.47 6.58
N LYS A 108 26.90 -6.57 5.39
CA LYS A 108 27.68 -7.76 4.99
C LYS A 108 29.04 -7.71 5.71
N TYR A 109 29.37 -8.75 6.48
CA TYR A 109 30.64 -8.87 7.23
C TYR A 109 31.00 -7.70 8.16
N GLN A 110 30.02 -6.93 8.66
CA GLN A 110 30.25 -5.70 9.45
C GLN A 110 31.13 -4.64 8.76
N ARG A 111 31.42 -4.78 7.46
CA ARG A 111 32.26 -3.86 6.67
C ARG A 111 31.38 -2.97 5.77
N GLY A 112 31.94 -1.84 5.32
CA GLY A 112 31.24 -0.89 4.42
C GLY A 112 30.32 0.10 5.15
N ARG A 113 29.38 0.73 4.44
CA ARG A 113 28.47 1.76 4.99
C ARG A 113 27.74 1.25 6.24
N ILE A 114 27.64 2.09 7.28
CA ILE A 114 26.76 1.82 8.44
C ILE A 114 25.32 1.90 7.94
N VAL A 115 24.60 0.79 8.00
CA VAL A 115 23.18 0.71 7.63
C VAL A 115 22.43 0.15 8.83
N LYS A 116 21.37 0.84 9.25
CA LYS A 116 20.49 0.37 10.32
C LYS A 116 19.83 -0.94 9.87
N THR A 117 19.95 -1.98 10.69
CA THR A 117 19.30 -3.26 10.41
C THR A 117 17.78 -3.09 10.54
N VAL A 118 17.06 -3.45 9.49
CA VAL A 118 15.59 -3.37 9.50
C VAL A 118 14.99 -4.76 9.51
N TRP A 119 14.25 -5.03 10.58
CA TRP A 119 13.51 -6.27 10.77
C TRP A 119 12.07 -6.07 10.33
N LEU A 120 11.53 -7.10 9.70
CA LEU A 120 10.13 -7.20 9.31
C LEU A 120 9.53 -8.43 9.96
N PHE A 121 8.29 -8.31 10.42
CA PHE A 121 7.44 -9.44 10.77
C PHE A 121 6.33 -9.55 9.74
N GLY A 122 5.90 -10.77 9.43
CA GLY A 122 4.75 -10.96 8.56
C GLY A 122 4.07 -12.29 8.80
N GLY A 123 2.89 -12.39 8.22
CA GLY A 123 2.13 -13.62 8.17
C GLY A 123 1.51 -13.81 6.79
N LEU A 124 1.35 -15.07 6.39
CA LEU A 124 0.76 -15.45 5.11
C LEU A 124 -0.21 -16.62 5.32
N GLU A 125 -1.45 -16.43 4.89
CA GLU A 125 -2.45 -17.49 4.88
C GLU A 125 -2.19 -18.44 3.71
N ARG A 126 -2.02 -19.74 3.98
CA ARG A 126 -1.59 -20.71 2.97
C ARG A 126 -2.56 -20.87 1.82
N LEU A 127 -3.87 -20.82 2.10
CA LEU A 127 -4.91 -21.04 1.10
C LEU A 127 -5.13 -19.82 0.21
N THR A 128 -5.53 -18.67 0.80
CA THR A 128 -5.86 -17.48 0.01
C THR A 128 -4.65 -16.64 -0.40
N LYS A 129 -3.46 -16.93 0.13
CA LYS A 129 -2.21 -16.17 -0.07
C LYS A 129 -2.26 -14.71 0.40
N LYS A 130 -3.32 -14.32 1.12
CA LYS A 130 -3.39 -13.05 1.85
C LYS A 130 -2.23 -12.97 2.83
N ALA A 131 -1.67 -11.79 2.98
CA ALA A 131 -0.50 -11.59 3.82
C ALA A 131 -0.50 -10.21 4.47
N PHE A 132 0.24 -10.09 5.56
CA PHE A 132 0.60 -8.81 6.17
C PHE A 132 2.10 -8.72 6.34
N VAL A 133 2.64 -7.49 6.29
CA VAL A 133 4.05 -7.20 6.56
C VAL A 133 4.15 -5.94 7.41
N VAL A 134 4.83 -6.05 8.55
CA VAL A 134 4.98 -4.98 9.53
C VAL A 134 6.46 -4.76 9.82
N PRO A 135 6.99 -3.54 9.64
CA PRO A 135 8.33 -3.19 10.10
C PRO A 135 8.42 -3.21 11.62
N LEU A 136 9.37 -3.97 12.17
CA LEU A 136 9.66 -4.03 13.61
C LEU A 136 10.65 -2.96 14.07
N SER A 137 11.40 -2.36 13.14
CA SER A 137 12.25 -1.21 13.41
C SER A 137 12.04 -0.13 12.36
N THR A 138 11.81 1.10 12.80
CA THR A 138 11.72 2.28 11.92
C THR A 138 12.93 3.19 12.12
N GLU A 139 13.15 4.16 11.23
CA GLU A 139 14.26 5.12 11.35
C GLU A 139 14.28 5.81 12.73
N CYS A 140 13.09 6.07 13.31
CA CYS A 140 12.90 6.77 14.59
C CYS A 140 12.94 5.87 15.84
N ASP A 141 12.90 4.55 15.70
CA ASP A 141 12.88 3.62 16.83
C ASP A 141 14.28 3.08 17.13
N GLU A 142 14.83 3.35 18.30
CA GLU A 142 16.15 2.84 18.74
C GLU A 142 16.08 1.41 19.31
N GLY A 143 14.89 0.83 19.50
CA GLY A 143 14.69 -0.50 20.10
C GLY A 143 14.48 -1.64 19.09
N ASP A 144 15.04 -2.81 19.39
CA ASP A 144 14.72 -4.08 18.74
C ASP A 144 13.35 -4.59 19.22
N LYS A 145 12.27 -4.29 18.47
CA LYS A 145 10.89 -4.68 18.82
C LYS A 145 10.55 -6.13 18.48
N ARG A 146 11.54 -7.03 18.53
CA ARG A 146 11.37 -8.49 18.38
C ARG A 146 11.07 -9.19 19.69
N ASP A 147 10.66 -8.44 20.70
CA ASP A 147 10.26 -9.01 21.98
C ASP A 147 8.94 -9.78 21.84
N VAL A 148 8.74 -10.72 22.78
CA VAL A 148 7.57 -11.62 22.78
C VAL A 148 6.26 -10.83 22.81
N LYS A 149 6.19 -9.74 23.57
CA LYS A 149 4.98 -8.95 23.71
C LYS A 149 4.61 -8.29 22.38
N THR A 150 5.57 -7.69 21.68
CA THR A 150 5.31 -7.07 20.36
C THR A 150 4.84 -8.11 19.34
N LEU A 151 5.50 -9.27 19.23
CA LEU A 151 5.13 -10.28 18.24
C LEU A 151 3.75 -10.89 18.53
N ILE A 152 3.43 -11.17 19.79
CA ILE A 152 2.10 -11.64 20.19
C ILE A 152 1.01 -10.60 19.91
N GLN A 153 1.29 -9.31 20.16
CA GLN A 153 0.35 -8.23 19.80
C GLN A 153 0.10 -8.15 18.29
N LEU A 154 1.13 -8.36 17.47
CA LEU A 154 0.97 -8.39 16.01
C LEU A 154 0.18 -9.61 15.57
N ILE A 155 0.45 -10.79 16.12
CA ILE A 155 -0.30 -12.02 15.83
C ILE A 155 -1.78 -11.81 16.16
N THR A 156 -2.09 -11.38 17.39
CA THR A 156 -3.49 -11.16 17.82
C THR A 156 -4.21 -10.06 17.06
N ARG A 157 -3.48 -9.08 16.52
CA ARG A 157 -4.04 -8.01 15.68
C ARG A 157 -4.35 -8.48 14.26
N TYR A 158 -3.48 -9.29 13.66
CA TYR A 158 -3.52 -9.60 12.22
C TYR A 158 -3.98 -11.01 11.89
N ILE A 159 -4.01 -11.92 12.87
CA ILE A 159 -4.41 -13.32 12.70
C ILE A 159 -5.64 -13.59 13.57
N ARG A 160 -6.68 -14.14 12.96
CA ARG A 160 -7.93 -14.43 13.66
C ARG A 160 -7.72 -15.60 14.63
N GLN A 161 -8.26 -15.49 15.83
CA GLN A 161 -8.24 -16.57 16.82
C GLN A 161 -8.87 -17.86 16.25
N GLY A 162 -8.37 -19.02 16.68
CA GLY A 162 -8.71 -20.34 16.14
C GLY A 162 -7.91 -20.76 14.90
N SER A 163 -7.00 -19.91 14.42
CA SER A 163 -6.09 -20.26 13.32
C SER A 163 -5.05 -21.29 13.73
N ILE A 164 -4.58 -22.05 12.75
CA ILE A 164 -3.42 -22.92 12.85
C ILE A 164 -2.20 -22.09 12.42
N ILE A 165 -1.26 -21.86 13.34
CA ILE A 165 -0.07 -21.04 13.09
C ILE A 165 1.14 -21.94 12.91
N TYR A 166 1.91 -21.70 11.84
CA TYR A 166 3.21 -22.31 11.58
C TYR A 166 4.30 -21.27 11.77
N SER A 167 5.32 -21.57 12.58
CA SER A 167 6.48 -20.70 12.77
C SER A 167 7.76 -21.50 13.02
N ASP A 168 8.91 -20.85 12.88
CA ASP A 168 10.18 -21.38 13.37
C ASP A 168 10.15 -21.66 14.87
N CYS A 169 11.03 -22.57 15.33
CA CYS A 169 11.23 -22.95 16.74
C CYS A 169 11.80 -21.82 17.62
N ARG A 170 11.11 -20.69 17.73
CA ARG A 170 11.42 -19.63 18.71
C ARG A 170 10.56 -19.75 19.96
N ARG A 171 11.20 -19.62 21.13
CA ARG A 171 10.51 -19.56 22.44
C ARG A 171 9.43 -18.48 22.52
N THR A 172 9.55 -17.43 21.71
CA THR A 172 8.55 -16.36 21.58
C THR A 172 7.13 -16.88 21.33
N TYR A 173 7.00 -18.01 20.64
CA TYR A 173 5.71 -18.53 20.18
C TYR A 173 5.11 -19.60 21.10
N SER A 174 5.76 -19.94 22.22
CA SER A 174 5.33 -21.05 23.09
C SER A 174 4.00 -20.82 23.81
N ASN A 175 3.48 -19.59 23.82
CA ASN A 175 2.23 -19.24 24.50
C ASN A 175 1.02 -19.12 23.54
N LEU A 176 1.20 -19.43 22.25
CA LEU A 176 0.14 -19.26 21.25
C LEU A 176 -1.07 -20.18 21.52
N ASP A 177 -0.85 -21.39 22.02
CA ASP A 177 -1.94 -22.32 22.34
C ASP A 177 -2.89 -21.76 23.41
N ASN A 178 -2.32 -21.12 24.45
CA ASN A 178 -3.10 -20.45 25.51
C ASN A 178 -3.86 -19.21 25.01
N LEU A 179 -3.49 -18.67 23.85
CA LEU A 179 -4.15 -17.52 23.22
C LEU A 179 -5.22 -17.97 22.22
N GLY A 180 -5.53 -19.27 22.14
CA GLY A 180 -6.58 -19.83 21.28
C GLY A 180 -6.13 -20.05 19.83
N TYR A 181 -4.84 -20.30 19.61
CA TYR A 181 -4.30 -20.76 18.33
C TYR A 181 -3.90 -22.24 18.44
N THR A 182 -3.74 -22.91 17.31
CA THR A 182 -3.02 -24.20 17.27
C THR A 182 -1.65 -23.94 16.71
N HIS A 183 -0.59 -24.14 17.51
CA HIS A 183 0.77 -23.82 17.08
C HIS A 183 1.56 -25.05 16.62
N TYR A 184 2.09 -24.99 15.39
CA TYR A 184 3.07 -25.93 14.89
C TYR A 184 4.43 -25.25 14.73
N GLN A 185 5.44 -25.85 15.36
CA GLN A 185 6.83 -25.41 15.25
C GLN A 185 7.54 -26.18 14.15
N ILE A 186 8.26 -25.43 13.32
CA ILE A 186 9.04 -25.97 12.21
C ILE A 186 10.49 -25.98 12.62
N ASN A 187 11.05 -27.19 12.71
CA ASN A 187 12.46 -27.37 12.97
C ASN A 187 13.22 -27.49 11.65
N HIS A 188 13.82 -26.39 11.21
CA HIS A 188 14.64 -26.35 9.98
C HIS A 188 15.90 -27.22 10.02
N SER A 189 16.27 -27.74 11.20
CA SER A 189 17.40 -28.67 11.35
C SER A 189 16.99 -30.13 11.16
N ASP A 190 15.69 -30.43 11.02
CA ASP A 190 15.18 -31.78 10.82
C ASP A 190 14.87 -32.02 9.33
N PRO A 191 15.63 -32.89 8.64
CA PRO A 191 15.42 -33.20 7.23
C PRO A 191 14.11 -33.94 6.94
N LEU A 192 13.38 -34.41 7.96
CA LEU A 192 12.10 -35.11 7.81
C LEU A 192 10.88 -34.16 7.81
N ASN A 193 11.05 -32.87 8.08
CA ASN A 193 9.99 -31.85 8.08
C ASN A 193 9.50 -31.46 6.67
N THR A 194 8.93 -32.42 5.94
CA THR A 194 8.45 -32.21 4.56
C THR A 194 7.00 -31.76 4.46
N SER A 195 6.17 -31.93 5.52
CA SER A 195 4.74 -31.59 5.49
C SER A 195 4.39 -30.21 6.06
N ASN A 196 5.26 -29.64 6.90
CA ASN A 196 5.01 -28.39 7.62
C ASN A 196 5.95 -27.26 7.17
N ASP A 197 6.18 -27.08 5.88
CA ASP A 197 7.19 -26.11 5.39
C ASP A 197 6.70 -24.64 5.40
N THR A 198 7.55 -23.68 5.77
CA THR A 198 7.35 -22.21 5.70
C THR A 198 7.71 -21.61 4.33
N HIS A 199 7.73 -22.46 3.30
CA HIS A 199 8.14 -22.09 1.96
C HIS A 199 7.35 -20.90 1.37
N ASN A 200 6.08 -20.72 1.74
CA ASN A 200 5.28 -19.63 1.18
C ASN A 200 5.71 -18.27 1.73
N ILE A 201 5.93 -18.16 3.04
CA ILE A 201 6.38 -16.92 3.66
C ILE A 201 7.83 -16.58 3.26
N GLU A 202 8.69 -17.58 3.06
CA GLU A 202 10.01 -17.35 2.48
C GLU A 202 9.96 -16.76 1.07
N GLN A 203 9.06 -17.26 0.22
CA GLN A 203 8.83 -16.72 -1.11
C GLN A 203 8.28 -15.29 -1.06
N LEU A 204 7.39 -14.99 -0.11
CA LEU A 204 6.92 -13.63 0.17
C LEU A 204 8.12 -12.72 0.48
N TRP A 205 9.04 -13.16 1.34
CA TRP A 205 10.24 -12.39 1.67
C TRP A 205 11.17 -12.19 0.49
N LYS A 206 11.39 -13.21 -0.34
CA LYS A 206 12.20 -13.09 -1.57
C LYS A 206 11.61 -12.05 -2.52
N SER A 207 10.28 -12.09 -2.73
CA SER A 207 9.56 -11.11 -3.55
C SER A 207 9.68 -9.69 -3.00
N LEU A 208 9.40 -9.51 -1.70
CA LEU A 208 9.51 -8.21 -1.03
C LEU A 208 10.92 -7.63 -1.16
N LYS A 209 11.96 -8.42 -0.86
CA LYS A 209 13.36 -7.99 -0.94
C LYS A 209 13.73 -7.56 -2.35
N LYS A 210 13.29 -8.29 -3.38
CA LYS A 210 13.50 -7.93 -4.79
C LYS A 210 12.82 -6.61 -5.17
N CYS A 211 11.62 -6.35 -4.64
CA CYS A 211 10.90 -5.11 -4.90
C CYS A 211 11.55 -3.91 -4.20
N ILE A 212 11.96 -4.08 -2.94
CA ILE A 212 12.32 -2.98 -2.03
C ILE A 212 13.82 -2.67 -2.03
N ILE A 213 14.68 -3.68 -2.07
CA ILE A 213 16.14 -3.49 -1.97
C ILE A 213 16.66 -3.03 -3.33
N ARG A 214 16.79 -1.72 -3.49
CA ARG A 214 17.40 -1.06 -4.65
C ARG A 214 18.43 -0.02 -4.18
N PRO A 215 19.46 0.31 -4.99
CA PRO A 215 20.37 1.41 -4.67
C PRO A 215 19.60 2.70 -4.38
N GLY A 216 19.87 3.35 -3.24
CA GLY A 216 19.20 4.60 -2.85
C GLY A 216 17.84 4.45 -2.16
N MET A 217 17.43 3.23 -1.76
CA MET A 217 16.24 3.01 -0.94
C MET A 217 16.30 3.84 0.37
N ARG A 218 15.25 4.60 0.63
CA ARG A 218 15.03 5.33 1.89
C ARG A 218 14.12 4.51 2.80
N LEU A 219 14.51 4.27 4.05
CA LEU A 219 13.72 3.46 4.97
C LEU A 219 12.40 4.15 5.35
N ALA A 220 12.36 5.49 5.31
CA ALA A 220 11.13 6.28 5.40
C ALA A 220 10.02 5.82 4.44
N ASN A 221 10.38 5.28 3.26
CA ASN A 221 9.42 4.85 2.24
C ASN A 221 9.10 3.35 2.33
N LEU A 222 9.65 2.62 3.30
CA LEU A 222 9.48 1.17 3.43
C LEU A 222 8.00 0.76 3.51
N LYS A 223 7.21 1.51 4.29
CA LYS A 223 5.76 1.27 4.42
C LYS A 223 5.06 1.36 3.07
N GLN A 224 5.39 2.38 2.28
CA GLN A 224 4.80 2.61 0.96
C GLN A 224 5.13 1.46 -0.02
N TYR A 225 6.38 1.00 -0.02
CA TYR A 225 6.77 -0.11 -0.88
C TYR A 225 6.13 -1.44 -0.47
N ALA A 226 6.06 -1.72 0.83
CA ALA A 226 5.39 -2.90 1.35
C ALA A 226 3.89 -2.87 1.01
N ALA A 227 3.25 -1.72 1.22
CA ALA A 227 1.83 -1.52 0.92
C ALA A 227 1.51 -1.74 -0.56
N ARG A 228 2.32 -1.19 -1.48
CA ARG A 228 2.16 -1.46 -2.92
C ARG A 228 2.26 -2.95 -3.24
N MET A 229 3.25 -3.64 -2.67
CA MET A 229 3.46 -5.07 -2.91
C MET A 229 2.27 -5.90 -2.40
N LEU A 230 1.77 -5.59 -1.21
CA LEU A 230 0.59 -6.24 -0.62
C LEU A 230 -0.68 -5.96 -1.45
N PHE A 231 -0.87 -4.72 -1.91
CA PHE A 231 -1.98 -4.33 -2.77
C PHE A 231 -2.03 -5.18 -4.05
N LEU A 232 -0.90 -5.27 -4.76
CA LEU A 232 -0.81 -6.04 -6.01
C LEU A 232 -1.00 -7.55 -5.80
N ARG A 233 -0.69 -8.07 -4.61
CA ARG A 233 -0.94 -9.48 -4.27
C ARG A 233 -2.39 -9.76 -3.92
N ALA A 234 -3.06 -8.80 -3.28
CA ALA A 234 -4.45 -8.95 -2.86
C ALA A 234 -5.42 -8.81 -4.03
N VAL A 235 -5.05 -8.06 -5.06
CA VAL A 235 -5.89 -7.91 -6.26
C VAL A 235 -5.67 -9.08 -7.21
N SER A 236 -6.73 -9.85 -7.43
CA SER A 236 -6.78 -10.94 -8.42
C SER A 236 -8.09 -10.87 -9.23
N PRO A 237 -8.05 -11.04 -10.56
CA PRO A 237 -6.87 -11.10 -11.42
C PRO A 237 -6.12 -9.76 -11.50
N PRO A 238 -4.82 -9.76 -11.89
CA PRO A 238 -4.02 -8.53 -12.02
C PRO A 238 -4.59 -7.48 -12.97
N THR A 239 -5.42 -7.89 -13.93
CA THR A 239 -6.13 -6.99 -14.87
C THR A 239 -7.07 -6.01 -14.17
N HIS A 240 -7.51 -6.32 -12.95
CA HIS A 240 -8.35 -5.43 -12.13
C HIS A 240 -7.55 -4.50 -11.22
N SER A 241 -6.21 -4.49 -11.27
CA SER A 241 -5.38 -3.65 -10.39
C SER A 241 -5.72 -2.17 -10.51
N LEU A 242 -5.87 -1.66 -11.74
CA LEU A 242 -6.20 -0.26 -11.97
C LEU A 242 -7.60 0.08 -11.41
N HIS A 243 -8.59 -0.79 -11.66
CA HIS A 243 -9.94 -0.59 -11.16
C HIS A 243 -9.99 -0.55 -9.63
N ASN A 244 -9.39 -1.55 -8.97
CA ASN A 244 -9.32 -1.57 -7.51
C ASN A 244 -8.56 -0.37 -6.96
N PHE A 245 -7.47 0.04 -7.62
CA PHE A 245 -6.71 1.21 -7.19
C PHE A 245 -7.57 2.47 -7.23
N LEU A 246 -8.36 2.67 -8.30
CA LEU A 246 -9.25 3.81 -8.43
C LEU A 246 -10.37 3.80 -7.38
N LEU A 247 -10.88 2.62 -7.01
CA LEU A 247 -11.84 2.49 -5.90
C LEU A 247 -11.20 2.94 -4.57
N GLU A 248 -9.98 2.50 -4.27
CA GLU A 248 -9.29 2.93 -3.05
C GLU A 248 -8.95 4.41 -3.06
N ALA A 249 -8.53 4.95 -4.21
CA ALA A 249 -8.30 6.39 -4.36
C ALA A 249 -9.60 7.18 -4.10
N ALA A 250 -10.74 6.72 -4.61
CA ALA A 250 -12.03 7.36 -4.35
C ALA A 250 -12.45 7.29 -2.87
N ARG A 251 -12.07 6.22 -2.14
CA ARG A 251 -12.32 6.10 -0.70
C ARG A 251 -11.41 6.98 0.15
N LEU A 252 -10.14 7.11 -0.24
CA LEU A 252 -9.17 7.96 0.44
C LEU A 252 -9.53 9.44 0.29
N TYR A 253 -9.81 9.88 -0.94
CA TYR A 253 -10.11 11.27 -1.26
C TYR A 253 -11.63 11.51 -1.36
N LYS A 254 -12.39 11.03 -0.37
CA LYS A 254 -13.83 11.30 -0.29
C LYS A 254 -14.10 12.79 -0.33
N VAL A 255 -15.16 13.16 -1.03
CA VAL A 255 -15.68 14.52 -1.05
C VAL A 255 -16.38 14.79 0.28
N SER A 256 -16.13 15.94 0.90
CA SER A 256 -16.98 16.43 1.98
C SER A 256 -18.39 16.59 1.42
N ASP A 257 -19.37 15.90 2.00
CA ASP A 257 -20.79 16.11 1.68
C ASP A 257 -21.31 17.43 2.27
N ASP A 258 -20.44 18.29 2.81
CA ASP A 258 -20.81 19.55 3.43
C ASP A 258 -21.39 20.51 2.37
N PRO A 259 -22.68 20.89 2.47
CA PRO A 259 -23.34 21.77 1.52
C PRO A 259 -22.72 23.17 1.41
N GLU A 260 -21.89 23.57 2.40
CA GLU A 260 -21.28 24.89 2.46
C GLU A 260 -20.14 25.10 1.43
N ASP A 261 -19.50 24.03 0.95
CA ASP A 261 -18.45 24.12 -0.09
C ASP A 261 -19.01 24.37 -1.51
N CYS A 262 -20.34 24.39 -1.65
CA CYS A 262 -21.05 24.63 -2.92
C CYS A 262 -21.53 26.09 -3.10
N ILE A 263 -21.07 27.04 -2.28
CA ILE A 263 -21.42 28.45 -2.50
C ILE A 263 -20.54 28.99 -3.65
N PRO A 264 -21.11 29.36 -4.81
CA PRO A 264 -20.34 30.04 -5.84
C PRO A 264 -19.85 31.38 -5.28
N VAL A 265 -18.52 31.56 -5.27
CA VAL A 265 -17.90 32.85 -4.94
C VAL A 265 -18.56 33.93 -5.81
N PRO A 266 -19.15 34.99 -5.21
CA PRO A 266 -19.79 36.03 -5.98
C PRO A 266 -18.74 36.69 -6.90
N ASP A 267 -19.13 36.86 -8.16
CA ASP A 267 -18.37 37.54 -9.20
C ASP A 267 -18.00 38.94 -8.72
N VAL A 268 -16.78 39.09 -8.18
CA VAL A 268 -16.23 40.39 -7.79
C VAL A 268 -15.87 41.08 -9.10
N GLY A 269 -16.86 41.81 -9.64
CA GLY A 269 -16.67 42.65 -10.80
C GLY A 269 -15.48 43.58 -10.57
N HIS A 270 -14.48 43.46 -11.43
CA HIS A 270 -13.44 44.47 -11.58
C HIS A 270 -14.12 45.81 -11.92
N GLN A 271 -14.08 46.74 -10.97
CA GLN A 271 -14.18 48.17 -11.25
C GLN A 271 -12.85 48.66 -11.82
#